data_AF-A0A3N0GVC8-F1
#
_entry.id   AF-A0A3N0GVC8-F1
#
_cell.length_a   1.000
_cell.length_b   1.000
_cell.length_c   1.000
_cell.angle_alpha   90.00
_cell.angle_beta   90.00
_cell.angle_gamma   90.00
#
_symmetry.space_group_name_H-M   'P 1'
#
loop_
_entity.id
_entity.type
_entity.pdbx_description
1 polymer ?
#
loop_
_entity_poly.entity_id
_entity_poly.type
_entity_poly.pdbx_seq_one_letter_code
_entity_poly.pdbx_strand_id
1 'polypeptide(L)'
;MEADDLASADDLWWSWAVLADAGLLPEGAASELDTDEHVMHYRLGDSWASMQRISGGRAVIWGRVAEATTDAVTARIDVLAGAPDWASSDAVWRSIRVTRPGFLAWYSRDGWDTSTTGMFDGVVDLLAPLLRADPRLVAAARAGETDSVLLKEAQGVARVAAQGTIRNRLKEQIHRQMRDTGECDRGLPERPTLLARWARITDPRVPFEHVVCVDQGEIVPLTDDLPLSESAMASLTNVLQELHRAEAGDDSGAWIAARVRFDGGRITLDRAFDSLPSWYIGQGHSLRALGWEMQQRTPRWRPAWATLLPS
;
A
#
# COMPACT_ATOMS: atom_id res chain seq x y z
N MET A 1 16.10 13.19 3.64
CA MET A 1 14.90 13.97 3.96
C MET A 1 13.88 12.99 4.49
N GLU A 2 13.37 13.26 5.68
CA GLU A 2 12.52 12.34 6.45
C GLU A 2 11.17 12.98 6.73
N ALA A 3 10.20 12.19 7.19
CA ALA A 3 8.87 12.72 7.51
C ALA A 3 8.92 13.80 8.61
N ASP A 4 9.90 13.73 9.52
CA ASP A 4 10.14 14.73 10.57
C ASP A 4 10.58 16.11 10.04
N ASP A 5 10.99 16.20 8.77
CA ASP A 5 11.29 17.48 8.12
C ASP A 5 10.02 18.26 7.71
N LEU A 6 8.84 17.64 7.82
CA LEU A 6 7.56 18.30 7.53
C LEU A 6 7.16 19.28 8.65
N ALA A 7 6.57 20.41 8.26
CA ALA A 7 5.94 21.33 9.20
C ALA A 7 4.82 20.64 9.99
N SER A 8 4.43 21.21 11.14
CA SER A 8 3.33 20.67 11.94
C SER A 8 2.06 20.50 11.10
N ALA A 9 1.28 19.45 11.37
CA ALA A 9 0.08 19.18 10.60
C ALA A 9 -0.91 20.35 10.58
N ASP A 10 -1.02 21.06 11.71
CA ASP A 10 -1.92 22.20 11.83
C ASP A 10 -1.41 23.42 11.05
N ASP A 11 -0.09 23.66 11.00
CA ASP A 11 0.46 24.77 10.21
C ASP A 11 0.36 24.50 8.72
N LEU A 12 0.63 23.25 8.30
CA LEU A 12 0.49 22.84 6.90
C LEU A 12 -0.97 22.94 6.44
N TRP A 13 -1.91 22.40 7.20
CA TRP A 13 -3.33 22.42 6.84
C TRP A 13 -3.88 23.84 6.67
N TRP A 14 -3.63 24.71 7.66
CA TRP A 14 -4.22 26.05 7.64
C TRP A 14 -3.53 26.96 6.64
N SER A 15 -2.21 26.85 6.47
CA SER A 15 -1.50 27.60 5.43
C SER A 15 -1.98 27.19 4.04
N TRP A 16 -2.15 25.89 3.81
CA TRP A 16 -2.69 25.38 2.57
C TRP A 16 -4.12 25.87 2.31
N ALA A 17 -5.03 25.73 3.28
CA ALA A 17 -6.41 26.18 3.12
C ALA A 17 -6.51 27.68 2.78
N VAL A 18 -5.69 28.53 3.42
CA VAL A 18 -5.63 29.97 3.13
C VAL A 18 -5.10 30.25 1.73
N LEU A 19 -4.05 29.56 1.28
CA LEU A 19 -3.52 29.74 -0.08
C LEU A 19 -4.51 29.27 -1.15
N ALA A 20 -5.23 28.18 -0.89
CA ALA A 20 -6.27 27.67 -1.78
C ALA A 20 -7.45 28.65 -1.88
N ASP A 21 -7.93 29.17 -0.75
CA ASP A 21 -9.01 30.16 -0.69
C ASP A 21 -8.64 31.46 -1.42
N ALA A 22 -7.43 31.95 -1.20
CA ALA A 22 -6.95 33.20 -1.80
C ALA A 22 -6.53 33.06 -3.28
N GLY A 23 -6.50 31.84 -3.83
CA GLY A 23 -5.99 31.59 -5.18
C GLY A 23 -4.49 31.90 -5.33
N LEU A 24 -3.72 31.76 -4.25
CA LEU A 24 -2.28 32.10 -4.17
C LEU A 24 -1.36 30.87 -4.24
N LEU A 25 -1.88 29.76 -4.76
CA LEU A 25 -1.09 28.56 -5.00
C LEU A 25 -0.06 28.79 -6.12
N PRO A 26 1.02 27.99 -6.20
CA PRO A 26 1.98 28.07 -7.29
C PRO A 26 1.30 28.00 -8.67
N GLU A 27 1.92 28.62 -9.67
CA GLU A 27 1.41 28.57 -11.04
C GLU A 27 1.30 27.12 -11.54
N GLY A 28 0.16 26.77 -12.15
CA GLY A 28 -0.14 25.41 -12.58
C GLY A 28 -0.58 24.46 -11.47
N ALA A 29 -0.60 24.92 -10.21
CA ALA A 29 -1.15 24.14 -9.12
C ALA A 29 -2.69 24.20 -9.08
N ALA A 30 -3.29 23.13 -8.60
CA ALA A 30 -4.71 23.07 -8.27
C ALA A 30 -4.89 22.54 -6.85
N SER A 31 -5.90 23.06 -6.16
CA SER A 31 -6.31 22.56 -4.85
C SER A 31 -7.82 22.45 -4.75
N GLU A 32 -8.29 21.43 -4.04
CA GLU A 32 -9.70 21.16 -3.80
C GLU A 32 -9.91 20.61 -2.40
N LEU A 33 -11.02 20.97 -1.76
CA LEU A 33 -11.44 20.40 -0.48
C LEU A 33 -12.62 19.46 -0.72
N ASP A 34 -12.44 18.17 -0.45
CA ASP A 34 -13.55 17.23 -0.26
C ASP A 34 -14.15 17.51 1.13
N THR A 35 -15.34 18.12 1.14
CA THR A 35 -16.04 18.51 2.36
C THR A 35 -16.71 17.34 3.07
N ASP A 36 -16.99 16.24 2.37
CA ASP A 36 -17.63 15.06 2.98
C ASP A 36 -16.61 14.25 3.78
N GLU A 37 -15.40 14.08 3.22
CA GLU A 37 -14.32 13.35 3.86
C GLU A 37 -13.32 14.26 4.58
N HIS A 38 -13.45 15.58 4.46
CA HIS A 38 -12.52 16.59 4.97
C HIS A 38 -11.08 16.36 4.51
N VAL A 39 -10.91 16.16 3.19
CA VAL A 39 -9.61 15.93 2.56
C VAL A 39 -9.25 17.10 1.67
N MET A 40 -8.09 17.70 1.92
CA MET A 40 -7.52 18.68 1.01
C MET A 40 -6.67 17.96 -0.03
N HIS A 41 -6.92 18.21 -1.31
CA HIS A 41 -6.20 17.66 -2.46
C HIS A 41 -5.38 18.73 -3.13
N TYR A 42 -4.11 18.45 -3.42
CA TYR A 42 -3.17 19.37 -4.07
C TYR A 42 -2.52 18.65 -5.24
N ARG A 43 -2.42 19.34 -6.38
CA ARG A 43 -1.73 18.84 -7.57
C ARG A 43 -0.85 19.93 -8.15
N LEU A 44 0.38 19.56 -8.50
CA LEU A 44 1.34 20.42 -9.19
C LEU A 44 2.05 19.57 -10.26
N GLY A 45 1.75 19.84 -11.53
CA GLY A 45 2.16 18.97 -12.63
C GLY A 45 1.61 17.55 -12.45
N ASP A 46 2.52 16.57 -12.48
CA ASP A 46 2.24 15.14 -12.26
C ASP A 46 2.37 14.72 -10.79
N SER A 47 2.83 15.62 -9.92
CA SER A 47 2.91 15.40 -8.48
C SER A 47 1.60 15.78 -7.81
N TRP A 48 1.23 15.05 -6.76
CA TRP A 48 0.04 15.33 -5.98
C TRP A 48 0.21 14.93 -4.52
N ALA A 49 -0.52 15.62 -3.64
CA ALA A 49 -0.61 15.30 -2.23
C ALA A 49 -2.06 15.44 -1.77
N SER A 50 -2.42 14.69 -0.75
CA SER A 50 -3.71 14.78 -0.08
C SER A 50 -3.48 14.73 1.41
N MET A 51 -4.18 15.57 2.15
CA MET A 51 -4.08 15.63 3.59
C MET A 51 -5.47 15.58 4.21
N GLN A 52 -5.58 14.91 5.33
CA GLN A 52 -6.83 14.80 6.09
C GLN A 52 -6.53 15.03 7.57
N ARG A 53 -7.32 15.90 8.21
CA ARG A 53 -7.29 16.08 9.66
C ARG A 53 -8.22 15.10 10.35
N ILE A 54 -7.78 14.60 11.49
CA ILE A 54 -8.47 13.59 12.29
C ILE A 54 -8.59 14.11 13.72
N SER A 55 -9.69 13.75 14.39
CA SER A 55 -9.94 14.13 15.79
C SER A 55 -8.74 13.83 16.71
N GLY A 56 -8.47 14.74 17.64
CA GLY A 56 -7.42 14.57 18.66
C GLY A 56 -6.03 15.01 18.21
N GLY A 57 -5.93 16.02 17.34
CA GLY A 57 -4.66 16.59 16.89
C GLY A 57 -3.88 15.67 15.94
N ARG A 58 -4.59 14.82 15.20
CA ARG A 58 -3.99 13.84 14.30
C ARG A 58 -4.21 14.27 12.86
N ALA A 59 -3.31 13.86 11.98
CA ALA A 59 -3.48 14.05 10.54
C ALA A 59 -2.84 12.91 9.78
N VAL A 60 -3.25 12.74 8.53
CA VAL A 60 -2.59 11.86 7.58
C VAL A 60 -2.32 12.66 6.32
N ILE A 61 -1.14 12.47 5.76
CA ILE A 61 -0.78 13.00 4.45
C ILE A 61 -0.29 11.84 3.58
N TRP A 62 -0.74 11.81 2.33
CA TRP A 62 -0.35 10.80 1.36
C TRP A 62 -0.31 11.41 -0.03
N GLY A 63 0.49 10.85 -0.92
CA GLY A 63 0.66 11.46 -2.23
C GLY A 63 1.66 10.73 -3.10
N ARG A 64 2.03 11.38 -4.20
CA ARG A 64 3.07 10.92 -5.10
C ARG A 64 3.83 12.12 -5.66
N VAL A 65 5.15 12.00 -5.70
CA VAL A 65 6.04 12.95 -6.36
C VAL A 65 6.52 12.31 -7.65
N ALA A 66 6.31 12.98 -8.78
CA ALA A 66 6.60 12.41 -10.10
C ALA A 66 8.10 12.15 -10.32
N GLU A 67 8.96 13.00 -9.77
CA GLU A 67 10.42 12.93 -9.90
C GLU A 67 11.09 12.12 -8.77
N ALA A 68 10.32 11.50 -7.86
CA ALA A 68 10.90 10.71 -6.78
C ALA A 68 11.71 9.53 -7.33
N THR A 69 12.95 9.41 -6.88
CA THR A 69 13.85 8.33 -7.28
C THR A 69 13.43 6.97 -6.70
N THR A 70 12.79 6.98 -5.53
CA THR A 70 12.22 5.80 -4.86
C THR A 70 10.88 6.18 -4.23
N ASP A 71 9.86 5.37 -4.48
CA ASP A 71 8.54 5.51 -3.86
C ASP A 71 7.94 4.14 -3.48
N ALA A 72 6.88 4.12 -2.68
CA ALA A 72 6.26 2.89 -2.23
C ALA A 72 5.67 2.05 -3.37
N VAL A 73 5.33 2.68 -4.50
CA VAL A 73 4.80 1.98 -5.68
C VAL A 73 5.89 1.18 -6.36
N THR A 74 7.03 1.82 -6.62
CA THR A 74 8.22 1.22 -7.24
C THR A 74 8.87 0.19 -6.32
N ALA A 75 8.94 0.47 -5.02
CA ALA A 75 9.45 -0.44 -4.00
C ALA A 75 8.45 -1.53 -3.56
N ARG A 76 7.20 -1.48 -4.05
CA ARG A 76 6.12 -2.44 -3.73
C ARG A 76 5.86 -2.58 -2.23
N ILE A 77 5.95 -1.47 -1.50
CA ILE A 77 5.68 -1.41 -0.07
C ILE A 77 4.21 -1.08 0.18
N ASP A 78 3.61 -1.75 1.17
CA ASP A 78 2.32 -1.34 1.71
C ASP A 78 2.49 -0.02 2.47
N VAL A 79 1.99 1.09 1.90
CA VAL A 79 2.01 2.43 2.50
C VAL A 79 1.24 2.55 3.82
N LEU A 80 0.51 1.51 4.24
CA LEU A 80 -0.14 1.45 5.54
C LEU A 80 0.58 0.51 6.53
N ALA A 81 1.72 -0.08 6.15
CA ALA A 81 2.45 -0.99 7.01
C ALA A 81 2.89 -0.30 8.31
N GLY A 82 2.37 -0.73 9.46
CA GLY A 82 2.68 -0.11 10.75
C GLY A 82 1.98 1.24 11.00
N ALA A 83 1.20 1.73 10.03
CA ALA A 83 0.35 2.90 10.24
C ALA A 83 -0.69 2.59 11.32
N PRO A 84 -0.96 3.52 12.23
CA PRO A 84 -1.98 3.31 13.24
C PRO A 84 -3.36 3.20 12.57
N ASP A 85 -4.26 2.45 13.18
CA ASP A 85 -5.61 2.18 12.66
C ASP A 85 -6.30 3.45 12.13
N TRP A 86 -6.24 4.53 12.90
CA TRP A 86 -6.87 5.80 12.56
C TRP A 86 -6.25 6.48 11.32
N ALA A 87 -5.07 6.09 10.84
CA ALA A 87 -4.47 6.64 9.64
C ALA A 87 -5.02 6.03 8.33
N SER A 88 -5.94 5.06 8.44
CA SER A 88 -6.47 4.27 7.33
C SER A 88 -7.96 4.59 7.02
N SER A 89 -8.26 5.86 6.80
CA SER A 89 -9.61 6.33 6.45
C SER A 89 -10.09 5.82 5.08
N ASP A 90 -11.39 5.96 4.79
CA ASP A 90 -11.96 5.61 3.48
C ASP A 90 -11.28 6.35 2.32
N ALA A 91 -10.95 7.63 2.51
CA ALA A 91 -10.19 8.46 1.59
C ALA A 91 -8.83 7.85 1.23
N VAL A 92 -8.05 7.53 2.27
CA VAL A 92 -6.71 6.95 2.13
C VAL A 92 -6.78 5.62 1.40
N TRP A 93 -7.71 4.74 1.79
CA TRP A 93 -7.92 3.47 1.12
C TRP A 93 -8.37 3.62 -0.33
N ARG A 94 -9.22 4.60 -0.64
CA ARG A 94 -9.64 4.91 -2.01
C ARG A 94 -8.44 5.34 -2.84
N SER A 95 -7.59 6.23 -2.33
CA SER A 95 -6.35 6.62 -3.02
C SER A 95 -5.40 5.45 -3.23
N ILE A 96 -5.21 4.57 -2.23
CA ILE A 96 -4.37 3.37 -2.39
C ILE A 96 -4.89 2.45 -3.52
N ARG A 97 -6.22 2.35 -3.66
CA ARG A 97 -6.83 1.55 -4.74
C ARG A 97 -6.72 2.22 -6.11
N VAL A 98 -6.95 3.53 -6.19
CA VAL A 98 -7.14 4.24 -7.46
C VAL A 98 -5.86 4.92 -7.94
N THR A 99 -5.24 5.73 -7.10
CA THR A 99 -4.11 6.62 -7.49
C THR A 99 -2.74 6.09 -7.07
N ARG A 100 -2.69 5.10 -6.17
CA ARG A 100 -1.47 4.43 -5.67
C ARG A 100 -0.43 5.46 -5.17
N PRO A 101 -0.57 5.96 -3.93
CA PRO A 101 0.37 6.91 -3.38
C PRO A 101 1.77 6.29 -3.27
N GLY A 102 2.78 7.10 -3.54
CA GLY A 102 4.19 6.78 -3.37
C GLY A 102 4.69 7.00 -1.93
N PHE A 103 3.96 7.76 -1.10
CA PHE A 103 4.28 7.95 0.31
C PHE A 103 3.01 8.08 1.16
N LEU A 104 3.14 7.81 2.46
CA LEU A 104 2.14 8.10 3.47
C LEU A 104 2.83 8.44 4.80
N ALA A 105 2.42 9.52 5.45
CA ALA A 105 2.82 9.86 6.81
C ALA A 105 1.61 10.19 7.67
N TRP A 106 1.73 9.93 8.97
CA TRP A 106 0.72 10.24 9.96
C TRP A 106 1.31 11.11 11.07
N TYR A 107 0.57 12.14 11.46
CA TYR A 107 0.95 13.06 12.51
C TYR A 107 0.28 12.67 13.82
N SER A 108 1.07 12.51 14.88
CA SER A 108 0.56 12.31 16.23
C SER A 108 1.58 12.73 17.29
N ARG A 109 1.11 13.20 18.44
CA ARG A 109 1.98 13.62 19.57
C ARG A 109 3.12 14.56 19.11
N ASP A 110 2.75 15.52 18.28
CA ASP A 110 3.62 16.56 17.74
C ASP A 110 4.73 16.12 16.76
N GLY A 111 4.70 14.87 16.29
CA GLY A 111 5.67 14.35 15.30
C GLY A 111 4.99 13.68 14.12
N TRP A 112 5.71 13.62 13.00
CA TRP A 112 5.33 12.83 11.84
C TRP A 112 6.01 11.47 11.89
N ASP A 113 5.28 10.44 11.50
CA ASP A 113 5.81 9.09 11.40
C ASP A 113 5.30 8.47 10.09
N THR A 114 6.00 7.47 9.58
CA THR A 114 5.77 6.93 8.24
C THR A 114 6.15 5.46 8.11
N SER A 115 5.41 4.75 7.26
CA SER A 115 5.76 3.40 6.83
C SER A 115 6.71 3.38 5.62
N THR A 116 6.99 4.55 5.06
CA THR A 116 7.77 4.72 3.82
C THR A 116 9.02 5.56 4.10
N THR A 117 9.74 5.22 5.17
CA THR A 117 11.01 5.86 5.54
C THR A 117 11.98 5.83 4.36
N GLY A 118 12.62 6.96 4.06
CA GLY A 118 13.50 7.10 2.90
C GLY A 118 12.80 7.30 1.56
N MET A 119 11.46 7.32 1.51
CA MET A 119 10.65 7.52 0.29
C MET A 119 9.96 8.89 0.27
N PHE A 120 10.49 9.85 1.01
CA PHE A 120 10.02 11.25 1.08
C PHE A 120 10.79 12.18 0.12
N ASP A 121 11.47 11.60 -0.87
CA ASP A 121 12.23 12.35 -1.87
C ASP A 121 11.31 13.32 -2.62
N GLY A 122 11.67 14.61 -2.60
CA GLY A 122 10.88 15.71 -3.17
C GLY A 122 9.54 16.02 -2.49
N VAL A 123 9.15 15.31 -1.41
CA VAL A 123 7.86 15.55 -0.73
C VAL A 123 7.86 16.89 0.00
N VAL A 124 8.94 17.23 0.71
CA VAL A 124 9.03 18.54 1.38
C VAL A 124 9.06 19.65 0.35
N ASP A 125 9.75 19.48 -0.79
CA ASP A 125 9.78 20.47 -1.86
C ASP A 125 8.40 20.69 -2.51
N LEU A 126 7.62 19.60 -2.66
CA LEU A 126 6.23 19.68 -3.13
C LEU A 126 5.34 20.49 -2.16
N LEU A 127 5.55 20.33 -0.85
CA LEU A 127 4.69 20.91 0.18
C LEU A 127 5.16 22.28 0.68
N ALA A 128 6.45 22.61 0.54
CA ALA A 128 7.04 23.86 1.01
C ALA A 128 6.33 25.13 0.49
N PRO A 129 5.83 25.20 -0.77
CA PRO A 129 5.06 26.33 -1.24
C PRO A 129 3.74 26.53 -0.47
N LEU A 130 3.16 25.47 0.10
CA LEU A 130 1.91 25.52 0.87
C LEU A 130 2.07 26.16 2.26
N LEU A 131 3.30 26.42 2.70
CA LEU A 131 3.62 27.04 3.98
C LEU A 131 3.85 28.55 3.90
N ARG A 132 3.58 29.17 2.75
CA ARG A 132 3.86 30.60 2.48
C ARG A 132 2.68 31.54 2.81
N ALA A 133 1.62 31.03 3.42
CA ALA A 133 0.46 31.82 3.79
C ALA A 133 0.83 32.91 4.82
N ASP A 134 0.12 34.05 4.79
CA ASP A 134 0.27 35.08 5.83
C ASP A 134 -0.16 34.50 7.19
N PRO A 135 0.71 34.48 8.22
CA PRO A 135 0.40 33.95 9.54
C PRO A 135 -0.85 34.57 10.18
N ARG A 136 -1.19 35.83 9.87
CA ARG A 136 -2.40 36.49 10.38
C ARG A 136 -3.66 35.90 9.78
N LEU A 137 -3.65 35.61 8.48
CA LEU A 137 -4.77 34.97 7.79
C LEU A 137 -4.93 33.52 8.26
N VAL A 138 -3.82 32.82 8.47
CA VAL A 138 -3.79 31.47 9.06
C VAL A 138 -4.42 31.47 10.45
N ALA A 139 -4.05 32.42 11.31
CA ALA A 139 -4.61 32.54 12.65
C ALA A 139 -6.11 32.84 12.63
N ALA A 140 -6.58 33.76 11.78
CA ALA A 140 -7.99 34.08 11.62
C ALA A 140 -8.79 32.88 11.09
N ALA A 141 -8.28 32.19 10.06
CA ALA A 141 -8.89 30.99 9.51
C ALA A 141 -9.02 29.89 10.56
N ARG A 142 -7.94 29.63 11.32
CA ARG A 142 -7.92 28.65 12.42
C ARG A 142 -8.92 29.00 13.53
N ALA A 143 -9.08 30.27 13.86
CA ALA A 143 -10.06 30.75 14.84
C ALA A 143 -11.52 30.71 14.34
N GLY A 144 -11.75 30.45 13.05
CA GLY A 144 -13.07 30.52 12.43
C GLY A 144 -13.55 31.95 12.16
N GLU A 145 -12.64 32.93 12.24
CA GLU A 145 -12.89 34.35 12.01
C GLU A 145 -12.79 34.67 10.51
N THR A 146 -13.64 34.04 9.71
CA THR A 146 -13.63 34.17 8.25
C THR A 146 -15.02 34.03 7.67
N ASP A 147 -15.28 34.73 6.56
CA ASP A 147 -16.52 34.59 5.80
C ASP A 147 -16.40 33.59 4.64
N SER A 148 -15.19 33.12 4.34
CA SER A 148 -14.96 32.12 3.28
C SER A 148 -15.68 30.80 3.59
N VAL A 149 -16.39 30.29 2.58
CA VAL A 149 -17.01 28.96 2.63
C VAL A 149 -15.94 27.87 2.76
N LEU A 150 -14.86 27.94 1.97
CA LEU A 150 -13.79 26.94 2.01
C LEU A 150 -13.15 26.88 3.40
N LEU A 151 -12.82 28.02 3.99
CA LEU A 151 -12.18 28.07 5.30
C LEU A 151 -13.11 27.61 6.43
N LYS A 152 -14.44 27.83 6.29
CA LYS A 152 -15.44 27.27 7.22
C LYS A 152 -15.52 25.75 7.10
N GLU A 153 -15.56 25.21 5.88
CA GLU A 153 -15.59 23.76 5.66
C GLU A 153 -14.27 23.07 6.09
N ALA A 154 -13.13 23.77 5.96
CA ALA A 154 -11.81 23.30 6.40
C ALA A 154 -11.67 23.16 7.94
N GLN A 155 -12.65 23.63 8.72
CA GLN A 155 -12.72 23.39 10.17
C GLN A 155 -13.12 21.94 10.50
N GLY A 156 -13.74 21.24 9.56
CA GLY A 156 -14.14 19.85 9.75
C GLY A 156 -12.96 18.91 10.02
N VAL A 157 -13.24 17.81 10.72
CA VAL A 157 -12.26 16.74 10.96
C VAL A 157 -12.90 15.40 10.61
N ALA A 158 -12.12 14.53 9.99
CA ALA A 158 -12.56 13.18 9.65
C ALA A 158 -12.80 12.34 10.91
N ARG A 159 -13.93 11.63 10.94
CA ARG A 159 -14.30 10.71 12.02
C ARG A 159 -13.75 9.31 11.72
N VAL A 160 -12.48 9.05 12.04
CA VAL A 160 -11.79 7.83 11.60
C VAL A 160 -11.76 6.70 12.65
N ALA A 161 -12.06 7.00 13.93
CA ALA A 161 -11.76 6.13 15.07
C ALA A 161 -12.40 4.73 15.07
N ALA A 162 -13.46 4.48 14.30
CA ALA A 162 -14.10 3.16 14.23
C ALA A 162 -13.61 2.29 13.06
N GLN A 163 -13.39 2.85 11.88
CA GLN A 163 -13.22 2.06 10.66
C GLN A 163 -11.84 1.40 10.54
N GLY A 164 -10.78 2.10 10.91
CA GLY A 164 -9.42 1.56 10.83
C GLY A 164 -9.20 0.36 11.76
N THR A 165 -9.69 0.48 13.00
CA THR A 165 -9.62 -0.60 14.00
C THR A 165 -10.43 -1.81 13.57
N ILE A 166 -11.60 -1.58 12.98
CA ILE A 166 -12.43 -2.64 12.42
C ILE A 166 -11.71 -3.32 11.25
N ARG A 167 -11.07 -2.56 10.37
CA ARG A 167 -10.35 -3.11 9.20
C ARG A 167 -9.10 -3.89 9.57
N ASN A 168 -8.30 -3.40 10.51
CA ASN A 168 -7.12 -4.13 10.98
C ASN A 168 -7.53 -5.41 11.72
N ARG A 169 -8.56 -5.34 12.58
CA ARG A 169 -9.15 -6.56 13.16
C ARG A 169 -9.70 -7.52 12.11
N LEU A 170 -10.33 -7.01 11.05
CA LEU A 170 -10.83 -7.82 9.94
C LEU A 170 -9.68 -8.51 9.18
N LYS A 171 -8.60 -7.77 8.88
CA LYS A 171 -7.39 -8.30 8.25
C LYS A 171 -6.76 -9.40 9.11
N GLU A 172 -6.56 -9.13 10.40
CA GLU A 172 -6.05 -10.11 11.36
C GLU A 172 -6.96 -11.34 11.47
N GLN A 173 -8.28 -11.15 11.47
CA GLN A 173 -9.25 -12.24 11.51
C GLN A 173 -9.19 -13.09 10.24
N ILE A 174 -9.13 -12.48 9.05
CA ILE A 174 -8.98 -13.19 7.78
C ILE A 174 -7.67 -13.96 7.78
N HIS A 175 -6.54 -13.33 8.13
CA HIS A 175 -5.24 -13.98 8.17
C HIS A 175 -5.21 -15.15 9.16
N ARG A 176 -5.87 -15.03 10.31
CA ARG A 176 -6.03 -16.13 11.26
C ARG A 176 -6.79 -17.29 10.62
N GLN A 177 -7.94 -17.01 10.00
CA GLN A 177 -8.70 -18.04 9.29
C GLN A 177 -7.92 -18.66 8.13
N MET A 178 -7.11 -17.88 7.40
CA MET A 178 -6.22 -18.40 6.35
C MET A 178 -5.18 -19.36 6.92
N ARG A 179 -4.60 -19.07 8.10
CA ARG A 179 -3.66 -19.99 8.76
C ARG A 179 -4.32 -21.30 9.20
N ASP A 180 -5.61 -21.24 9.54
CA ASP A 180 -6.42 -22.41 9.92
C ASP A 180 -7.04 -23.13 8.71
N THR A 181 -6.98 -22.54 7.51
CA THR A 181 -7.57 -23.10 6.29
C THR A 181 -6.63 -24.14 5.67
N GLY A 182 -7.15 -25.33 5.42
CA GLY A 182 -6.44 -26.34 4.64
C GLY A 182 -6.43 -25.98 3.16
N GLU A 183 -5.32 -26.28 2.47
CA GLU A 183 -5.23 -26.11 1.02
C GLU A 183 -6.11 -27.13 0.29
N CYS A 184 -6.87 -26.65 -0.69
CA CYS A 184 -7.60 -27.52 -1.61
C CYS A 184 -6.67 -27.97 -2.74
N ASP A 185 -6.53 -29.29 -2.92
CA ASP A 185 -5.72 -29.85 -4.01
C ASP A 185 -6.33 -29.49 -5.37
N ARG A 186 -5.51 -28.91 -6.23
CA ARG A 186 -5.86 -28.50 -7.60
C ARG A 186 -5.23 -29.41 -8.65
N GLY A 187 -4.61 -30.53 -8.26
CA GLY A 187 -4.02 -31.52 -9.15
C GLY A 187 -2.74 -31.03 -9.84
N LEU A 188 -2.08 -30.03 -9.29
CA LEU A 188 -0.87 -29.45 -9.86
C LEU A 188 0.37 -30.25 -9.46
N PRO A 189 1.36 -30.39 -10.36
CA PRO A 189 2.58 -31.09 -10.03
C PRO A 189 3.42 -30.31 -9.01
N GLU A 190 3.96 -31.03 -8.02
CA GLU A 190 4.96 -30.51 -7.07
C GLU A 190 6.22 -30.01 -7.81
N ARG A 191 6.51 -30.59 -8.99
CA ARG A 191 7.69 -30.28 -9.81
C ARG A 191 7.28 -29.89 -11.23
N PRO A 192 6.92 -28.62 -11.46
CA PRO A 192 6.60 -28.14 -12.80
C PRO A 192 7.78 -28.28 -13.75
N THR A 193 7.52 -28.73 -14.98
CA THR A 193 8.54 -28.91 -16.00
C THR A 193 9.35 -27.63 -16.26
N LEU A 194 8.69 -26.46 -16.22
CA LEU A 194 9.35 -25.18 -16.46
C LEU A 194 10.39 -24.87 -15.36
N LEU A 195 10.02 -25.06 -14.09
CA LEU A 195 10.91 -24.83 -12.95
C LEU A 195 12.05 -25.86 -12.90
N ALA A 196 11.76 -27.13 -13.16
CA ALA A 196 12.79 -28.17 -13.25
C ALA A 196 13.79 -27.91 -14.38
N ARG A 197 13.31 -27.41 -15.54
CA ARG A 197 14.17 -27.02 -16.65
C ARG A 197 15.04 -25.82 -16.28
N TRP A 198 14.47 -24.81 -15.62
CA TRP A 198 15.22 -23.65 -15.14
C TRP A 198 16.37 -24.05 -14.22
N ALA A 199 16.11 -24.87 -13.19
CA ALA A 199 17.15 -25.29 -12.24
C ALA A 199 18.31 -26.03 -12.92
N ARG A 200 18.03 -26.86 -13.92
CA ARG A 200 19.05 -27.57 -14.69
C ARG A 200 19.91 -26.64 -15.56
N ILE A 201 19.34 -25.56 -16.09
CA ILE A 201 20.07 -24.61 -16.94
C ILE A 201 20.89 -23.64 -16.08
N THR A 202 20.28 -23.11 -15.03
CA THR A 202 20.88 -22.12 -14.15
C THR A 202 21.95 -22.72 -13.24
N ASP A 203 21.78 -23.99 -12.83
CA ASP A 203 22.66 -24.70 -11.89
C ASP A 203 23.00 -23.84 -10.64
N PRO A 204 22.05 -23.61 -9.72
CA PRO A 204 22.24 -22.73 -8.57
C PRO A 204 23.38 -23.13 -7.63
N ARG A 205 23.79 -24.42 -7.65
CA ARG A 205 24.81 -25.10 -6.81
C ARG A 205 24.60 -25.06 -5.29
N VAL A 206 24.01 -24.00 -4.76
CA VAL A 206 23.77 -23.79 -3.33
C VAL A 206 22.28 -23.95 -3.05
N PRO A 207 21.89 -24.68 -1.99
CA PRO A 207 20.50 -24.75 -1.55
C PRO A 207 19.91 -23.37 -1.25
N PHE A 208 18.64 -23.16 -1.59
CA PHE A 208 17.93 -21.93 -1.27
C PHE A 208 16.42 -22.18 -1.11
N GLU A 209 15.78 -21.26 -0.39
CA GLU A 209 14.32 -21.18 -0.23
C GLU A 209 13.89 -19.79 -0.65
N HIS A 210 13.01 -19.68 -1.65
CA HIS A 210 12.49 -18.41 -2.14
C HIS A 210 10.97 -18.38 -1.97
N VAL A 211 10.48 -17.47 -1.16
CA VAL A 211 9.07 -17.26 -0.92
C VAL A 211 8.60 -16.04 -1.71
N VAL A 212 7.48 -16.20 -2.41
CA VAL A 212 6.81 -15.13 -3.15
C VAL A 212 5.34 -15.05 -2.75
N CYS A 213 4.79 -13.85 -2.81
CA CYS A 213 3.37 -13.60 -2.77
C CYS A 213 2.90 -12.95 -4.07
N VAL A 214 1.59 -12.94 -4.30
CA VAL A 214 0.97 -12.34 -5.47
C VAL A 214 0.16 -11.12 -5.05
N ASP A 215 0.42 -9.99 -5.70
CA ASP A 215 -0.42 -8.80 -5.63
C ASP A 215 -0.99 -8.50 -7.02
N GLN A 216 -2.27 -8.78 -7.22
CA GLN A 216 -2.98 -8.53 -8.48
C GLN A 216 -2.31 -9.15 -9.72
N GLY A 217 -1.81 -10.38 -9.58
CA GLY A 217 -1.15 -11.13 -10.65
C GLY A 217 0.35 -10.87 -10.79
N GLU A 218 0.91 -9.91 -10.04
CA GLU A 218 2.34 -9.65 -10.00
C GLU A 218 3.02 -10.47 -8.91
N ILE A 219 4.16 -11.09 -9.25
CA ILE A 219 5.00 -11.83 -8.31
C ILE A 219 5.80 -10.85 -7.47
N VAL A 220 5.62 -10.89 -6.15
CA VAL A 220 6.32 -10.06 -5.17
C VAL A 220 7.21 -10.97 -4.31
N PRO A 221 8.54 -10.82 -4.34
CA PRO A 221 9.42 -11.59 -3.48
C PRO A 221 9.26 -11.19 -2.01
N LEU A 222 9.26 -12.18 -1.11
CA LEU A 222 9.26 -11.99 0.34
C LEU A 222 10.59 -12.40 0.98
N THR A 223 11.45 -13.09 0.23
CA THR A 223 12.78 -13.48 0.68
C THR A 223 13.82 -12.55 0.06
N ASP A 224 14.62 -11.92 0.92
CA ASP A 224 15.77 -11.12 0.52
C ASP A 224 17.05 -11.97 0.45
N ASP A 225 18.07 -11.47 -0.25
CA ASP A 225 19.45 -12.00 -0.27
C ASP A 225 19.61 -13.49 -0.62
N LEU A 226 19.06 -13.90 -1.78
CA LEU A 226 19.25 -15.25 -2.29
C LEU A 226 20.66 -15.46 -2.87
N PRO A 227 21.23 -16.67 -2.78
CA PRO A 227 22.53 -17.02 -3.34
C PRO A 227 22.45 -17.24 -4.86
N LEU A 228 21.80 -16.34 -5.57
CA LEU A 228 21.57 -16.36 -7.01
C LEU A 228 22.09 -15.04 -7.61
N SER A 229 22.61 -15.11 -8.84
CA SER A 229 22.91 -13.88 -9.59
C SER A 229 21.63 -13.10 -9.90
N GLU A 230 21.74 -11.79 -10.14
CA GLU A 230 20.59 -10.97 -10.56
C GLU A 230 19.89 -11.52 -11.81
N SER A 231 20.66 -12.03 -12.78
CA SER A 231 20.12 -12.68 -13.98
C SER A 231 19.37 -13.98 -13.67
N ALA A 232 19.88 -14.78 -12.73
CA ALA A 232 19.21 -15.98 -12.26
C ALA A 232 17.91 -15.62 -11.52
N MET A 233 17.94 -14.56 -10.70
CA MET A 233 16.74 -14.05 -10.02
C MET A 233 15.67 -13.59 -11.01
N ALA A 234 16.04 -12.72 -11.96
CA ALA A 234 15.10 -12.22 -12.97
C ALA A 234 14.50 -13.36 -13.81
N SER A 235 15.32 -14.35 -14.18
CA SER A 235 14.82 -15.52 -14.92
C SER A 235 13.91 -16.42 -14.07
N LEU A 236 14.18 -16.57 -12.76
CA LEU A 236 13.31 -17.29 -11.84
C LEU A 236 11.95 -16.58 -11.69
N THR A 237 11.95 -15.26 -11.51
CA THR A 237 10.73 -14.45 -11.47
C THR A 237 9.88 -14.65 -12.72
N ASN A 238 10.50 -14.61 -13.91
CA ASN A 238 9.80 -14.85 -15.17
C ASN A 238 9.19 -16.26 -15.25
N VAL A 239 9.92 -17.28 -14.77
CA VAL A 239 9.41 -18.66 -14.68
C VAL A 239 8.23 -18.75 -13.74
N LEU A 240 8.28 -18.10 -12.58
CA LEU A 240 7.18 -18.08 -11.62
C LEU A 240 5.96 -17.34 -12.17
N GLN A 241 6.16 -16.24 -12.90
CA GLN A 241 5.07 -15.48 -13.50
C GLN A 241 4.40 -16.25 -14.65
N GLU A 242 5.17 -17.03 -15.41
CA GLU A 242 4.64 -17.97 -16.40
C GLU A 242 3.84 -19.10 -15.74
N LEU A 243 4.38 -19.72 -14.69
CA LEU A 243 3.68 -20.75 -13.93
C LEU A 243 2.39 -20.23 -13.29
N HIS A 244 2.42 -19.04 -12.69
CA HIS A 244 1.25 -18.40 -12.11
C HIS A 244 0.11 -18.29 -13.13
N ARG A 245 0.42 -17.83 -14.36
CA ARG A 245 -0.55 -17.70 -15.44
C ARG A 245 -1.01 -19.05 -15.98
N ALA A 246 -0.10 -20.00 -16.16
CA ALA A 246 -0.42 -21.31 -16.73
C ALA A 246 -1.19 -22.22 -15.76
N GLU A 247 -1.02 -22.03 -14.46
CA GLU A 247 -1.66 -22.82 -13.40
C GLU A 247 -2.94 -22.19 -12.86
N ALA A 248 -3.27 -20.97 -13.30
CA ALA A 248 -4.53 -20.32 -12.99
C ALA A 248 -5.67 -21.10 -13.66
N GLY A 249 -6.55 -21.70 -12.85
CA GLY A 249 -7.74 -22.37 -13.36
C GLY A 249 -8.87 -21.38 -13.59
N ASP A 250 -9.60 -21.53 -14.71
CA ASP A 250 -10.72 -20.65 -15.10
C ASP A 250 -11.76 -20.47 -13.98
N ASP A 251 -12.00 -21.53 -13.20
CA ASP A 251 -12.93 -21.51 -12.07
C ASP A 251 -12.26 -21.28 -10.71
N SER A 252 -11.03 -21.78 -10.56
CA SER A 252 -10.35 -21.97 -9.27
C SER A 252 -9.37 -20.87 -8.90
N GLY A 253 -9.08 -19.97 -9.85
CA GLY A 253 -8.10 -18.91 -9.71
C GLY A 253 -6.67 -19.43 -9.65
N ALA A 254 -5.76 -18.51 -9.29
CA ALA A 254 -4.33 -18.74 -9.17
C ALA A 254 -3.90 -18.82 -7.70
N TRP A 255 -2.67 -19.27 -7.47
CA TRP A 255 -2.10 -19.30 -6.13
C TRP A 255 -1.81 -17.87 -5.64
N ILE A 256 -2.05 -17.61 -4.36
CA ILE A 256 -1.78 -16.30 -3.74
C ILE A 256 -0.34 -16.23 -3.24
N ALA A 257 0.27 -17.36 -2.87
CA ALA A 257 1.67 -17.42 -2.49
C ALA A 257 2.30 -18.71 -2.99
N ALA A 258 3.61 -18.67 -3.19
CA ALA A 258 4.36 -19.85 -3.56
C ALA A 258 5.73 -19.86 -2.87
N ARG A 259 6.26 -21.06 -2.70
CA ARG A 259 7.60 -21.28 -2.19
C ARG A 259 8.37 -22.20 -3.11
N VAL A 260 9.48 -21.70 -3.62
CA VAL A 260 10.48 -22.48 -4.33
C VAL A 260 11.49 -23.01 -3.32
N ARG A 261 11.77 -24.30 -3.35
CA ARG A 261 12.86 -24.91 -2.58
C ARG A 261 13.82 -25.61 -3.51
N PHE A 262 15.11 -25.33 -3.34
CA PHE A 262 16.19 -26.05 -3.99
C PHE A 262 17.12 -26.63 -2.93
N ASP A 263 17.34 -27.94 -2.95
CA ASP A 263 18.14 -28.66 -1.96
C ASP A 263 19.57 -29.01 -2.43
N GLY A 264 19.99 -28.48 -3.59
CA GLY A 264 21.27 -28.80 -4.23
C GLY A 264 21.16 -29.78 -5.40
N GLY A 265 20.02 -30.47 -5.58
CA GLY A 265 19.79 -31.34 -6.75
C GLY A 265 18.34 -31.40 -7.22
N ARG A 266 17.39 -31.09 -6.34
CA ARG A 266 15.96 -31.08 -6.61
C ARG A 266 15.41 -29.69 -6.32
N ILE A 267 14.64 -29.19 -7.29
CA ILE A 267 13.77 -28.03 -7.14
C ILE A 267 12.30 -28.47 -7.02
N THR A 268 11.57 -27.85 -6.09
CA THR A 268 10.13 -28.05 -5.86
C THR A 268 9.40 -26.71 -5.75
N LEU A 269 8.09 -26.74 -5.98
CA LEU A 269 7.20 -25.60 -5.85
C LEU A 269 6.02 -25.95 -4.95
N ASP A 270 5.98 -25.36 -3.76
CA ASP A 270 4.80 -25.37 -2.90
C ASP A 270 3.91 -24.17 -3.27
N ARG A 271 2.60 -24.35 -3.27
CA ARG A 271 1.62 -23.30 -3.58
C ARG A 271 0.63 -23.18 -2.45
N ALA A 272 0.23 -21.95 -2.17
CA ALA A 272 -0.90 -21.64 -1.32
C ALA A 272 -1.92 -20.89 -2.16
N PHE A 273 -3.13 -21.44 -2.27
CA PHE A 273 -4.24 -20.79 -2.94
C PHE A 273 -5.20 -20.17 -1.94
N ASP A 274 -5.34 -20.80 -0.78
CA ASP A 274 -6.41 -20.53 0.17
C ASP A 274 -5.87 -20.22 1.58
N SER A 275 -4.62 -20.57 1.88
CA SER A 275 -4.04 -20.49 3.22
C SER A 275 -2.86 -19.53 3.34
N LEU A 276 -2.49 -19.24 4.59
CA LEU A 276 -1.20 -18.66 4.95
C LEU A 276 -0.38 -19.74 5.65
N PRO A 277 0.34 -20.58 4.89
CA PRO A 277 1.04 -21.74 5.46
C PRO A 277 2.19 -21.31 6.37
N SER A 278 2.68 -22.24 7.19
CA SER A 278 3.74 -21.95 8.18
C SER A 278 5.06 -21.47 7.58
N TRP A 279 5.28 -21.71 6.28
CA TRP A 279 6.45 -21.24 5.55
C TRP A 279 6.31 -19.81 5.02
N TYR A 280 5.11 -19.22 5.10
CA TYR A 280 4.89 -17.83 4.68
C TYR A 280 5.50 -16.87 5.71
N ILE A 281 6.43 -16.03 5.27
CA ILE A 281 7.25 -15.16 6.14
C ILE A 281 6.82 -13.68 6.14
N GLY A 282 5.88 -13.27 5.28
CA GLY A 282 5.42 -11.87 5.21
C GLY A 282 4.33 -11.51 6.22
N GLN A 283 3.92 -10.24 6.24
CA GLN A 283 2.82 -9.69 7.06
C GLN A 283 1.41 -10.11 6.61
N GLY A 284 1.32 -11.16 5.79
CA GLY A 284 0.12 -11.60 5.07
C GLY A 284 -0.25 -10.70 3.89
N HIS A 285 -1.27 -11.10 3.13
CA HIS A 285 -1.74 -10.35 1.97
C HIS A 285 -2.55 -9.12 2.37
N SER A 286 -2.51 -8.08 1.54
CA SER A 286 -3.46 -6.96 1.65
C SER A 286 -4.89 -7.46 1.35
N LEU A 287 -5.90 -6.84 1.99
CA LEU A 287 -7.31 -7.14 1.67
C LEU A 287 -7.65 -6.89 0.20
N ARG A 288 -6.94 -5.94 -0.44
CA ARG A 288 -7.08 -5.64 -1.87
C ARG A 288 -6.61 -6.80 -2.74
N ALA A 289 -5.42 -7.36 -2.47
CA ALA A 289 -4.87 -8.47 -3.23
C ALA A 289 -5.77 -9.72 -3.10
N LEU A 290 -6.21 -10.02 -1.87
CA LEU A 290 -7.15 -11.12 -1.62
C LEU A 290 -8.50 -10.89 -2.30
N GLY A 291 -9.05 -9.68 -2.21
CA GLY A 291 -10.29 -9.30 -2.88
C GLY A 291 -10.23 -9.51 -4.39
N TRP A 292 -9.17 -9.01 -5.03
CA TRP A 292 -8.95 -9.17 -6.46
C TRP A 292 -8.89 -10.64 -6.86
N GLU A 293 -8.09 -11.46 -6.18
CA GLU A 293 -7.95 -12.88 -6.53
C GLU A 293 -9.25 -13.65 -6.28
N MET A 294 -9.95 -13.40 -5.17
CA MET A 294 -11.22 -14.09 -4.89
C MET A 294 -12.31 -13.73 -5.91
N GLN A 295 -12.31 -12.52 -6.48
CA GLN A 295 -13.26 -12.12 -7.52
C GLN A 295 -13.10 -12.95 -8.81
N GLN A 296 -11.89 -13.40 -9.11
CA GLN A 296 -11.60 -14.26 -10.27
C GLN A 296 -12.12 -15.69 -10.09
N ARG A 297 -12.42 -16.11 -8.85
CA ARG A 297 -12.85 -17.48 -8.54
C ARG A 297 -14.35 -17.61 -8.52
N THR A 298 -14.85 -18.75 -8.99
CA THR A 298 -16.26 -19.12 -8.77
C THR A 298 -16.52 -19.40 -7.29
N PRO A 299 -17.76 -19.23 -6.78
CA PRO A 299 -18.05 -19.36 -5.34
C PRO A 299 -17.61 -20.68 -4.70
N ARG A 300 -17.59 -21.79 -5.46
CA ARG A 300 -17.18 -23.12 -4.96
C ARG A 300 -15.68 -23.22 -4.63
N TRP A 301 -14.86 -22.34 -5.20
CA TRP A 301 -13.40 -22.30 -5.01
C TRP A 301 -12.96 -21.14 -4.10
N ARG A 302 -13.92 -20.43 -3.50
CA ARG A 302 -13.63 -19.42 -2.50
C ARG A 302 -13.59 -20.09 -1.12
N PRO A 303 -12.50 -19.97 -0.38
CA PRO A 303 -12.44 -20.44 0.99
C PRO A 303 -13.40 -19.63 1.88
N ALA A 304 -13.78 -20.18 3.04
CA ALA A 304 -14.78 -19.58 3.91
C ALA A 304 -14.42 -18.14 4.35
N TRP A 305 -13.14 -17.85 4.57
CA TRP A 305 -12.69 -16.50 4.95
C TRP A 305 -12.96 -15.45 3.87
N ALA A 306 -13.15 -15.85 2.61
CA ALA A 306 -13.41 -14.91 1.52
C ALA A 306 -14.74 -14.16 1.70
N THR A 307 -15.69 -14.69 2.48
CA THR A 307 -16.95 -14.00 2.79
C THR A 307 -16.76 -12.79 3.71
N LEU A 308 -15.60 -12.67 4.34
CA LEU A 308 -15.22 -11.53 5.19
C LEU A 308 -14.59 -10.39 4.39
N LEU A 309 -14.24 -10.62 3.12
CA LEU A 309 -13.65 -9.57 2.30
C LEU A 309 -14.68 -8.46 2.02
N PRO A 310 -14.28 -7.19 2.14
CA PRO A 310 -15.16 -6.09 1.76
C PRO A 310 -15.42 -6.15 0.25
N SER A 311 -16.69 -5.95 -0.11
CA SER A 311 -17.16 -5.84 -1.50
C SER A 311 -16.56 -4.64 -2.22
#